data_AF-A0A2P2GDE8-F1
#
_entry.id   AF-A0A2P2GDE8-F1
#
_cell.length_a   1.000
_cell.length_b   1.000
_cell.length_c   1.000
_cell.angle_alpha   90.00
_cell.angle_beta   90.00
_cell.angle_gamma   90.00
#
_symmetry.space_group_name_H-M   'P 1'
#
loop_
_entity.id
_entity.type
_entity.pdbx_description
1 polymer ?
#
loop_
_entity_poly.entity_id
_entity_poly.type
_entity_poly.pdbx_seq_one_letter_code
_entity_poly.pdbx_strand_id
1 'polypeptide(L)'
;PPPASVPAPGGPRGGAAVYRGPVTRLAAERARQARIAVVGPVTERWAPEQAGPVHEHWRLAPPIGPATDLWALGALLYRAVQGHAPYPEDSAAELVQLVCAEPPAFAEECGPLRPVVESLLHQDPTERPDFEVLSGWLRSLVRSAPEPEAGTGVVPLPSPDAARLPIVRRRGELVRRRRGGAAGGRHRHRHAKGAVPRQGRAHDDAPAHEAPYARRPEDFQDDFRDDFHEEIPQRAARTTAAPRTSGSPRSLGRLLLLLILLLLGGAVAYAVLVMPGEDDGKGPSATPPPTGSTAPPASGKPSTTPTAEPTRPSATPTRTTAPPPASGPALAPGYVLRKDAEGFEVGVPRDWRRSPINDAGQVRYTGGDFTLIVVPGRDTVRANGADPMAYQRTKERELQPWRDSSWSSASGLRRIDVGRQAMAVGQFTWQDSTGREVFVRNLALIEGGRYHVVQVIGPENERDKVSEIYDQAVKAYRATR
;
A
#
# COMPACT_ATOMS: atom_id res chain seq x y z
N PRO A 1 -29.12 -50.30 -57.40
CA PRO A 1 -29.01 -49.76 -56.02
C PRO A 1 -27.88 -48.71 -56.01
N PRO A 2 -28.11 -47.49 -55.52
CA PRO A 2 -27.17 -46.39 -55.67
C PRO A 2 -25.88 -46.62 -54.86
N PRO A 3 -24.72 -46.10 -55.31
CA PRO A 3 -23.45 -46.27 -54.64
C PRO A 3 -23.36 -45.48 -53.33
N ALA A 4 -22.70 -46.09 -52.36
CA ALA A 4 -22.53 -45.63 -50.99
C ALA A 4 -21.89 -44.23 -50.89
N SER A 5 -22.53 -43.36 -50.12
CA SER A 5 -22.07 -42.02 -49.80
C SER A 5 -20.90 -42.07 -48.81
N VAL A 6 -19.78 -41.47 -49.19
CA VAL A 6 -18.60 -41.24 -48.33
C VAL A 6 -18.98 -40.25 -47.22
N PRO A 7 -18.67 -40.54 -45.93
CA PRO A 7 -18.96 -39.60 -44.85
C PRO A 7 -18.00 -38.41 -44.89
N ALA A 8 -18.56 -37.21 -44.95
CA ALA A 8 -17.83 -35.95 -44.81
C ALA A 8 -17.16 -35.86 -43.43
N PRO A 9 -15.93 -35.32 -43.34
CA PRO A 9 -15.22 -35.20 -42.07
C PRO A 9 -15.96 -34.22 -41.15
N GLY A 10 -16.40 -34.75 -40.01
CA GLY A 10 -17.07 -34.00 -38.96
C GLY A 10 -16.24 -32.79 -38.53
N GLY A 11 -16.94 -31.65 -38.40
CA GLY A 11 -16.36 -30.38 -38.03
C GLY A 11 -15.53 -30.41 -36.75
N PRO A 12 -14.59 -29.46 -36.58
CA PRO A 12 -13.67 -29.45 -35.47
C PRO A 12 -14.42 -29.34 -34.13
N ARG A 13 -14.33 -30.43 -33.36
CA ARG A 13 -14.74 -30.50 -31.96
C ARG A 13 -13.84 -29.58 -31.12
N GLY A 14 -14.47 -28.76 -30.29
CA GLY A 14 -13.88 -28.19 -29.08
C GLY A 14 -12.88 -27.06 -29.32
N GLY A 15 -13.38 -25.86 -29.63
CA GLY A 15 -12.58 -24.66 -29.53
C GLY A 15 -12.02 -24.52 -28.10
N ALA A 16 -10.70 -24.50 -27.98
CA ALA A 16 -10.05 -23.96 -26.80
C ALA A 16 -10.69 -22.59 -26.53
N ALA A 17 -11.13 -22.34 -25.30
CA ALA A 17 -11.62 -21.03 -24.92
C ALA A 17 -10.46 -20.05 -25.13
N VAL A 18 -10.43 -19.39 -26.29
CA VAL A 18 -9.56 -18.26 -26.57
C VAL A 18 -9.80 -17.32 -25.41
N TYR A 19 -8.76 -16.98 -24.65
CA TYR A 19 -8.86 -16.02 -23.56
C TYR A 19 -9.44 -14.73 -24.13
N ARG A 20 -10.75 -14.55 -23.98
CA ARG A 20 -11.41 -13.28 -24.23
C ARG A 20 -11.08 -12.47 -23.00
N GLY A 21 -10.32 -11.41 -23.22
CA GLY A 21 -10.09 -10.39 -22.20
C GLY A 21 -11.41 -9.85 -21.64
N PRO A 22 -11.34 -8.91 -20.69
CA PRO A 22 -12.53 -8.31 -20.08
C PRO A 22 -13.52 -7.85 -21.17
N VAL A 23 -14.82 -8.09 -20.97
CA VAL A 23 -15.87 -7.69 -21.94
C VAL A 23 -16.57 -6.38 -21.57
N THR A 24 -16.32 -5.87 -20.36
CA THR A 24 -16.87 -4.62 -19.84
C THR A 24 -15.76 -3.76 -19.21
N ARG A 25 -15.99 -2.44 -19.12
CA ARG A 25 -15.07 -1.50 -18.47
C ARG A 25 -14.79 -1.88 -17.01
N LEU A 26 -15.84 -2.25 -16.27
CA LEU A 26 -15.70 -2.68 -14.88
C LEU A 26 -14.89 -3.97 -14.75
N ALA A 27 -15.06 -4.93 -15.66
CA ALA A 27 -14.24 -6.14 -15.67
C ALA A 27 -12.77 -5.83 -16.00
N ALA A 28 -12.51 -4.88 -16.91
CA ALA A 28 -11.16 -4.42 -17.22
C ALA A 28 -10.50 -3.72 -16.03
N GLU A 29 -11.22 -2.85 -15.31
CA GLU A 29 -10.70 -2.20 -14.11
C GLU A 29 -10.43 -3.21 -13.00
N ARG A 30 -11.35 -4.16 -12.76
CA ARG A 30 -11.12 -5.24 -11.78
C ARG A 30 -9.91 -6.11 -12.15
N ALA A 31 -9.72 -6.41 -13.44
CA ALA A 31 -8.56 -7.16 -13.90
C ALA A 31 -7.26 -6.37 -13.68
N ARG A 32 -7.26 -5.06 -13.92
CA ARG A 32 -6.14 -4.15 -13.63
C ARG A 32 -5.82 -4.14 -12.13
N GLN A 33 -6.81 -3.91 -11.27
CA GLN A 33 -6.64 -3.91 -9.81
C GLN A 33 -6.14 -5.27 -9.28
N ALA A 34 -6.69 -6.37 -9.79
CA ALA A 34 -6.20 -7.71 -9.45
C ALA A 34 -4.74 -7.91 -9.87
N ARG A 35 -4.33 -7.40 -11.05
CA ARG A 35 -2.94 -7.44 -11.50
C ARG A 35 -2.04 -6.60 -10.59
N ILE A 36 -2.45 -5.40 -10.19
CA ILE A 36 -1.72 -4.55 -9.22
C ILE A 36 -1.46 -5.33 -7.93
N ALA A 37 -2.48 -6.01 -7.40
CA ALA A 37 -2.36 -6.79 -6.18
C ALA A 37 -1.48 -8.05 -6.33
N VAL A 38 -1.54 -8.74 -7.47
CA VAL A 38 -0.82 -10.01 -7.70
C VAL A 38 0.63 -9.80 -8.11
N VAL A 39 0.88 -8.82 -8.98
CA VAL A 39 2.20 -8.57 -9.57
C VAL A 39 3.10 -7.81 -8.60
N GLY A 40 2.52 -6.88 -7.83
CA GLY A 40 3.26 -6.04 -6.89
C GLY A 40 4.04 -4.90 -7.56
N PRO A 41 4.86 -4.18 -6.77
CA PRO A 41 5.61 -3.01 -7.22
C PRO A 41 6.91 -3.44 -7.91
N VAL A 42 6.80 -3.92 -9.14
CA VAL A 42 7.97 -4.33 -9.93
C VAL A 42 7.91 -3.64 -11.27
N THR A 43 8.82 -2.71 -11.51
CA THR A 43 8.85 -1.78 -12.64
C THR A 43 8.91 -2.53 -13.97
N GLU A 44 9.72 -3.59 -14.08
CA GLU A 44 9.79 -4.40 -15.29
C GLU A 44 8.47 -5.13 -15.60
N ARG A 45 7.48 -5.12 -14.70
CA ARG A 45 6.15 -5.71 -14.90
C ARG A 45 5.06 -4.66 -15.11
N TRP A 46 5.40 -3.37 -15.15
CA TRP A 46 4.49 -2.26 -15.35
C TRP A 46 5.02 -1.33 -16.41
N ALA A 47 4.73 -1.65 -17.68
CA ALA A 47 4.87 -0.66 -18.75
C ALA A 47 3.70 0.34 -18.70
N PRO A 48 3.88 1.60 -19.14
CA PRO A 48 2.83 2.64 -19.16
C PRO A 48 1.51 2.18 -19.77
N GLU A 49 1.55 1.44 -20.87
CA GLU A 49 0.37 0.89 -21.55
C GLU A 49 -0.37 -0.21 -20.75
N GLN A 50 0.30 -0.83 -19.77
CA GLN A 50 -0.30 -1.78 -18.82
C GLN A 50 -0.76 -1.09 -17.52
N ALA A 51 -0.10 0.02 -17.17
CA ALA A 51 -0.27 0.76 -15.94
C ALA A 51 -1.42 1.77 -16.03
N GLY A 52 -1.73 2.31 -17.21
CA GLY A 52 -2.74 3.35 -17.39
C GLY A 52 -4.15 2.99 -16.86
N PRO A 53 -4.96 3.98 -16.46
CA PRO A 53 -6.32 3.76 -15.98
C PRO A 53 -7.26 3.27 -17.09
N VAL A 54 -8.32 2.55 -16.72
CA VAL A 54 -9.33 2.06 -17.67
C VAL A 54 -10.31 3.19 -18.02
N HIS A 55 -10.03 3.87 -19.14
CA HIS A 55 -10.85 4.94 -19.70
C HIS A 55 -12.20 4.45 -20.25
N GLU A 56 -13.09 5.37 -20.62
CA GLU A 56 -14.40 5.05 -21.20
C GLU A 56 -14.27 4.23 -22.49
N HIS A 57 -13.31 4.59 -23.34
CA HIS A 57 -12.99 3.92 -24.60
C HIS A 57 -11.88 2.85 -24.44
N TRP A 58 -11.80 2.16 -23.30
CA TRP A 58 -10.70 1.23 -22.98
C TRP A 58 -10.39 0.15 -24.04
N ARG A 59 -11.34 -0.19 -24.92
CA ARG A 59 -11.13 -1.11 -26.04
C ARG A 59 -10.23 -0.56 -27.16
N LEU A 60 -10.01 0.76 -27.18
CA LEU A 60 -9.13 1.46 -28.11
C LEU A 60 -7.73 1.69 -27.52
N ALA A 61 -7.47 1.25 -26.28
CA ALA A 61 -6.13 1.33 -25.71
C ALA A 61 -5.15 0.50 -26.58
N PRO A 62 -3.90 0.97 -26.75
CA PRO A 62 -2.89 0.22 -27.49
C PRO A 62 -2.79 -1.22 -26.97
N PRO A 63 -2.78 -2.23 -27.85
CA PRO A 63 -2.66 -3.60 -27.40
C PRO A 63 -1.32 -3.81 -26.70
N ILE A 64 -1.34 -4.56 -25.59
CA ILE A 64 -0.12 -5.04 -24.94
C ILE A 64 0.62 -5.91 -25.96
N GLY A 65 1.86 -5.55 -26.27
CA GLY A 65 2.63 -6.12 -27.36
C GLY A 65 4.15 -6.10 -27.10
N PRO A 66 4.98 -6.35 -28.13
CA PRO A 66 6.43 -6.46 -27.97
C PRO A 66 7.08 -5.24 -27.30
N ALA A 67 6.55 -4.03 -27.52
CA ALA A 67 7.03 -2.80 -26.88
C ALA A 67 6.99 -2.87 -25.34
N THR A 68 6.05 -3.64 -24.77
CA THR A 68 5.96 -3.89 -23.32
C THR A 68 7.13 -4.72 -22.82
N ASP A 69 7.55 -5.74 -23.57
CA ASP A 69 8.71 -6.56 -23.21
C ASP A 69 10.02 -5.75 -23.30
N LEU A 70 10.07 -4.80 -24.26
CA LEU A 70 11.20 -3.88 -24.41
C LEU A 70 11.32 -2.90 -23.24
N TRP A 71 10.20 -2.40 -22.72
CA TRP A 71 10.19 -1.64 -21.46
C TRP A 71 10.75 -2.46 -20.30
N ALA A 72 10.29 -3.72 -20.16
CA ALA A 72 10.75 -4.62 -19.11
C ALA A 72 12.28 -4.84 -19.18
N LEU A 73 12.81 -5.03 -20.39
CA LEU A 73 14.25 -5.13 -20.63
C LEU A 73 14.98 -3.84 -20.24
N GLY A 74 14.45 -2.66 -20.61
CA GLY A 74 15.02 -1.36 -20.23
C GLY A 74 15.14 -1.19 -18.72
N ALA A 75 14.06 -1.52 -17.98
CA ALA A 75 14.04 -1.45 -16.52
C ALA A 75 15.05 -2.43 -15.88
N LEU A 76 15.20 -3.63 -16.44
CA LEU A 76 16.19 -4.62 -15.97
C LEU A 76 17.62 -4.17 -16.24
N LEU A 77 17.90 -3.63 -17.43
CA LEU A 77 19.23 -3.10 -17.77
C LEU A 77 19.60 -1.91 -16.87
N TYR A 78 18.66 -0.99 -16.66
CA TYR A 78 18.83 0.12 -15.71
C TYR A 78 19.21 -0.42 -14.33
N ARG A 79 18.42 -1.34 -13.79
CA ARG A 79 18.65 -1.92 -12.45
C ARG A 79 19.96 -2.69 -12.37
N ALA A 80 20.32 -3.43 -13.41
CA ALA A 80 21.56 -4.20 -13.44
C ALA A 80 22.80 -3.30 -13.37
N VAL A 81 22.73 -2.08 -13.92
CA VAL A 81 23.85 -1.15 -13.94
C VAL A 81 23.85 -0.21 -12.73
N GLN A 82 22.71 0.37 -12.36
CA GLN A 82 22.61 1.33 -11.24
C GLN A 82 22.39 0.70 -9.87
N GLY A 83 21.97 -0.56 -9.81
CA GLY A 83 21.66 -1.26 -8.56
C GLY A 83 20.28 -0.92 -7.95
N HIS A 84 19.51 0.01 -8.52
CA HIS A 84 18.14 0.31 -8.12
C HIS A 84 17.19 0.41 -9.33
N ALA A 85 15.89 0.36 -9.09
CA ALA A 85 14.87 0.52 -10.15
C ALA A 85 14.76 1.98 -10.62
N PRO A 86 14.28 2.24 -11.86
CA PRO A 86 14.10 3.61 -12.35
C PRO A 86 12.90 4.34 -11.74
N TYR A 87 12.06 3.63 -10.97
CA TYR A 87 10.95 4.17 -10.17
C TYR A 87 10.97 3.52 -8.78
N PRO A 88 10.41 4.17 -7.75
CA PRO A 88 10.29 3.57 -6.42
C PRO A 88 9.34 2.36 -6.44
N GLU A 89 9.76 1.29 -5.78
CA GLU A 89 9.07 0.00 -5.76
C GLU A 89 8.46 -0.33 -4.38
N ASP A 90 8.12 0.70 -3.61
CA ASP A 90 7.52 0.55 -2.28
C ASP A 90 6.03 0.21 -2.34
N SER A 91 5.32 0.68 -3.38
CA SER A 91 3.88 0.54 -3.55
C SER A 91 3.48 0.33 -5.00
N ALA A 92 2.74 -0.75 -5.26
CA ALA A 92 2.34 -1.09 -6.63
C ALA A 92 1.37 -0.05 -7.21
N ALA A 93 0.53 0.54 -6.36
CA ALA A 93 -0.42 1.57 -6.77
C ALA A 93 0.27 2.91 -7.11
N GLU A 94 1.38 3.21 -6.44
CA GLU A 94 2.18 4.41 -6.68
C GLU A 94 3.05 4.23 -7.93
N LEU A 95 3.76 3.11 -8.03
CA LEU A 95 4.57 2.76 -9.21
C LEU A 95 3.75 2.88 -10.50
N VAL A 96 2.54 2.33 -10.51
CA VAL A 96 1.64 2.38 -11.66
C VAL A 96 1.19 3.80 -12.02
N GLN A 97 1.13 4.72 -11.05
CA GLN A 97 0.85 6.13 -11.32
C GLN A 97 2.10 6.83 -11.86
N LEU A 98 3.24 6.64 -11.21
CA LEU A 98 4.51 7.27 -11.58
C LEU A 98 4.95 6.88 -12.99
N VAL A 99 4.89 5.58 -13.33
CA VAL A 99 5.21 5.08 -14.67
C VAL A 99 4.39 5.77 -15.77
N CYS A 100 3.17 6.21 -15.47
CA CYS A 100 2.31 6.91 -16.43
C CYS A 100 2.47 8.44 -16.42
N ALA A 101 2.92 9.04 -15.31
CA ALA A 101 2.87 10.48 -15.10
C ALA A 101 4.26 11.14 -15.13
N GLU A 102 5.31 10.39 -14.76
CA GLU A 102 6.65 10.91 -14.53
C GLU A 102 7.66 10.20 -15.41
N PRO A 103 8.69 10.90 -15.91
CA PRO A 103 9.80 10.26 -16.59
C PRO A 103 10.58 9.35 -15.64
N PRO A 104 11.24 8.31 -16.16
CA PRO A 104 12.09 7.44 -15.34
C PRO A 104 13.25 8.23 -14.74
N ALA A 105 13.78 7.77 -13.61
CA ALA A 105 15.02 8.31 -13.05
C ALA A 105 16.15 8.29 -14.09
N PHE A 106 17.02 9.30 -14.05
CA PHE A 106 18.04 9.49 -15.07
C PHE A 106 19.03 8.31 -15.13
N ALA A 107 19.44 7.98 -16.35
CA ALA A 107 20.33 6.85 -16.63
C ALA A 107 21.83 7.24 -16.60
N GLU A 108 22.23 8.17 -15.74
CA GLU A 108 23.56 8.80 -15.78
C GLU A 108 24.71 7.79 -15.63
N GLU A 109 24.54 6.82 -14.73
CA GLU A 109 25.53 5.78 -14.45
C GLU A 109 25.54 4.64 -15.49
N CYS A 110 24.58 4.63 -16.43
CA CYS A 110 24.49 3.58 -17.45
C CYS A 110 25.58 3.66 -18.54
N GLY A 111 26.42 4.71 -18.53
CA GLY A 111 27.56 4.84 -19.45
C GLY A 111 27.16 4.66 -20.92
N PRO A 112 27.87 3.82 -21.71
CA PRO A 112 27.51 3.55 -23.12
C PRO A 112 26.13 2.94 -23.33
N LEU A 113 25.53 2.30 -22.31
CA LEU A 113 24.18 1.74 -22.38
C LEU A 113 23.08 2.81 -22.18
N ARG A 114 23.42 4.00 -21.68
CA ARG A 114 22.45 5.06 -21.35
C ARG A 114 21.45 5.34 -22.50
N PRO A 115 21.88 5.58 -23.76
CA PRO A 115 20.93 5.89 -24.83
C PRO A 115 19.97 4.74 -25.13
N VAL A 116 20.43 3.50 -24.95
CA VAL A 116 19.60 2.30 -25.14
C VAL A 116 18.56 2.21 -24.02
N VAL A 117 18.98 2.37 -22.77
CA VAL A 117 18.09 2.32 -21.60
C VAL A 117 17.03 3.42 -21.66
N GLU A 118 17.41 4.65 -21.97
CA GLU A 118 16.49 5.79 -22.12
C GLU A 118 15.48 5.55 -23.25
N SER A 119 15.92 5.01 -24.39
CA SER A 119 15.04 4.68 -25.52
C SER A 119 14.05 3.56 -25.19
N LEU A 120 14.45 2.57 -24.39
CA LEU A 120 13.57 1.47 -23.96
C LEU A 120 12.56 1.90 -22.90
N LEU A 121 12.93 2.85 -22.04
CA LEU A 121 12.09 3.42 -20.99
C LEU A 121 11.26 4.62 -21.47
N HIS A 122 11.07 4.77 -22.79
CA HIS A 122 10.18 5.78 -23.33
C HIS A 122 8.72 5.48 -22.96
N GLN A 123 7.97 6.49 -22.51
CA GLN A 123 6.60 6.28 -22.05
C GLN A 123 5.67 5.84 -23.19
N ASP A 124 5.75 6.51 -24.34
CA ASP A 124 5.03 6.12 -25.55
C ASP A 124 5.63 4.82 -26.13
N PRO A 125 4.86 3.72 -26.23
CA PRO A 125 5.34 2.46 -26.79
C PRO A 125 5.72 2.54 -28.28
N THR A 126 5.21 3.53 -29.02
CA THR A 126 5.53 3.71 -30.45
C THR A 126 6.87 4.39 -30.70
N GLU A 127 7.39 5.09 -29.68
CA GLU A 127 8.70 5.75 -29.74
C GLU A 127 9.83 4.83 -29.24
N ARG A 128 9.49 3.66 -28.69
CA ARG A 128 10.47 2.62 -28.34
C ARG A 128 11.02 1.96 -29.60
N PRO A 129 12.32 1.62 -29.64
CA PRO A 129 12.91 0.95 -30.80
C PRO A 129 12.28 -0.42 -31.04
N ASP A 130 12.28 -0.89 -32.27
CA ASP A 130 11.92 -2.28 -32.54
C ASP A 130 13.05 -3.25 -32.11
N PHE A 131 12.74 -4.54 -32.14
CA PHE A 131 13.67 -5.59 -31.74
C PHE A 131 14.93 -5.67 -32.61
N GLU A 132 14.81 -5.41 -33.92
CA GLU A 132 15.92 -5.53 -34.86
C GLU A 132 16.92 -4.39 -34.70
N VAL A 133 16.40 -3.17 -34.55
CA VAL A 133 17.15 -1.94 -34.24
C VAL A 133 17.88 -2.10 -32.91
N LEU A 134 17.17 -2.51 -31.85
CA LEU A 134 17.76 -2.74 -30.54
C LEU A 134 18.88 -3.78 -30.58
N SER A 135 18.63 -4.91 -31.27
CA SER A 135 19.64 -5.95 -31.44
C SER A 135 20.89 -5.45 -32.16
N GLY A 136 20.72 -4.56 -33.15
CA GLY A 136 21.83 -3.89 -33.83
C GLY A 136 22.65 -3.00 -32.90
N TRP A 137 22.00 -2.18 -32.09
CA TRP A 137 22.66 -1.31 -31.11
C TRP A 137 23.44 -2.12 -30.07
N LEU A 138 22.81 -3.14 -29.47
CA LEU A 138 23.46 -4.00 -28.48
C LEU A 138 24.66 -4.75 -29.07
N ARG A 139 24.56 -5.28 -30.29
CA ARG A 139 25.71 -5.91 -30.96
C ARG A 139 26.85 -4.93 -31.22
N SER A 140 26.53 -3.67 -31.55
CA SER A 140 27.52 -2.63 -31.74
C SER A 140 28.25 -2.32 -30.43
N LEU A 141 27.51 -2.16 -29.33
CA LEU A 141 28.07 -1.92 -28.00
C LEU A 141 28.93 -3.08 -27.51
N VAL A 142 28.50 -4.33 -27.72
CA VAL A 142 29.28 -5.52 -27.35
C VAL A 142 30.59 -5.58 -28.16
N ARG A 143 30.59 -5.14 -29.42
CA ARG A 143 31.80 -5.12 -30.25
C ARG A 143 32.82 -4.08 -29.78
N SER A 144 32.36 -2.97 -29.19
CA SER A 144 33.23 -1.91 -28.67
C SER A 144 33.52 -2.05 -27.17
N ALA A 145 32.89 -3.00 -26.48
CA ALA A 145 33.11 -3.23 -25.05
C ALA A 145 34.53 -3.80 -24.84
N PRO A 146 35.30 -3.26 -23.87
CA PRO A 146 36.54 -3.90 -23.45
C PRO A 146 36.24 -5.32 -22.95
N GLU A 147 37.09 -6.28 -23.30
CA GLU A 147 37.01 -7.63 -22.74
C GLU A 147 37.01 -7.51 -21.21
N PRO A 148 36.03 -8.14 -20.51
CA PRO A 148 36.00 -8.08 -19.06
C PRO A 148 37.29 -8.71 -18.56
N GLU A 149 38.18 -7.91 -17.96
CA GLU A 149 39.32 -8.46 -17.25
C GLU A 149 38.74 -9.35 -16.14
N ALA A 150 38.87 -10.66 -16.32
CA ALA A 150 38.34 -11.69 -15.41
C ALA A 150 39.16 -11.76 -14.10
N GLY A 151 39.50 -10.59 -13.54
CA GLY A 151 40.27 -10.42 -12.32
C GLY A 151 39.54 -9.51 -11.35
N THR A 152 39.34 -10.00 -10.12
CA THR A 152 38.97 -9.24 -8.91
C THR A 152 37.53 -8.76 -8.70
N GLY A 153 36.55 -9.13 -9.55
CA GLY A 153 35.14 -8.77 -9.32
C GLY A 153 34.08 -9.84 -9.63
N VAL A 154 34.48 -11.06 -10.00
CA VAL A 154 33.51 -12.12 -10.32
C VAL A 154 32.89 -12.66 -9.04
N VAL A 155 31.69 -12.19 -8.71
CA VAL A 155 30.84 -12.85 -7.71
C VAL A 155 30.50 -14.23 -8.26
N PRO A 156 30.88 -15.34 -7.59
CA PRO A 156 30.44 -16.66 -8.01
C PRO A 156 28.91 -16.68 -7.95
N LEU A 157 28.25 -16.79 -9.11
CA LEU A 157 26.83 -17.09 -9.15
C LEU A 157 26.65 -18.41 -8.38
N PRO A 158 25.79 -18.47 -7.35
CA PRO A 158 25.47 -19.74 -6.73
C PRO A 158 24.96 -20.69 -7.82
N SER A 159 25.46 -21.92 -7.82
CA SER A 159 25.01 -22.94 -8.77
C SER A 159 23.47 -22.99 -8.74
N PRO A 160 22.78 -22.83 -9.88
CA PRO A 160 21.33 -22.84 -9.90
C PRO A 160 20.85 -24.19 -9.35
N ASP A 161 20.09 -24.15 -8.26
CA ASP A 161 19.45 -25.32 -7.69
C ASP A 161 18.46 -25.87 -8.71
N ALA A 162 18.82 -26.95 -9.38
CA ALA A 162 18.00 -27.59 -10.41
C ALA A 162 16.61 -28.02 -9.88
N ALA A 163 16.45 -28.15 -8.56
CA ALA A 163 15.15 -28.43 -7.93
C ALA A 163 14.23 -27.21 -7.84
N ARG A 164 14.77 -25.99 -7.98
CA ARG A 164 14.01 -24.72 -7.97
C ARG A 164 13.75 -24.15 -9.36
N LEU A 165 14.41 -24.69 -10.39
CA LEU A 165 14.13 -24.28 -11.76
C LEU A 165 12.75 -24.83 -12.18
N PRO A 166 11.90 -24.00 -12.81
CA PRO A 166 10.66 -24.49 -13.38
C PRO A 166 10.99 -25.58 -14.40
N ILE A 167 10.29 -26.72 -14.30
CA ILE A 167 10.46 -27.86 -15.20
C ILE A 167 10.34 -27.36 -16.63
N VAL A 168 11.44 -27.44 -17.38
CA VAL A 168 11.46 -27.15 -18.82
C VAL A 168 10.53 -28.14 -19.48
N ARG A 169 9.31 -27.70 -19.80
CA ARG A 169 8.38 -28.51 -20.57
C ARG A 169 8.95 -28.64 -21.96
N ARG A 170 9.28 -29.87 -22.37
CA ARG A 170 9.59 -30.15 -23.77
C ARG A 170 8.40 -29.72 -24.61
N ARG A 171 8.66 -28.97 -25.68
CA ARG A 171 7.66 -28.49 -26.64
C ARG A 171 6.85 -29.70 -27.14
N GLY A 172 5.59 -29.83 -26.73
CA GLY A 172 4.66 -30.84 -27.26
C GLY A 172 4.01 -31.82 -26.26
N GLU A 173 4.36 -31.83 -24.98
CA GLU A 173 3.73 -32.76 -24.03
C GLU A 173 2.43 -32.19 -23.43
N LEU A 174 1.31 -32.43 -24.11
CA LEU A 174 -0.03 -32.21 -23.57
C LEU A 174 -0.31 -33.27 -22.51
N VAL A 175 -0.50 -32.84 -21.26
CA VAL A 175 -1.06 -33.68 -20.18
C VAL A 175 -2.39 -34.25 -20.67
N ARG A 176 -2.39 -35.53 -21.07
CA ARG A 176 -3.64 -36.27 -21.25
C ARG A 176 -4.26 -36.41 -19.88
N ARG A 177 -5.22 -35.53 -19.60
CA ARG A 177 -6.17 -35.66 -18.50
C ARG A 177 -6.85 -37.02 -18.67
N ARG A 178 -6.44 -38.02 -17.88
CA ARG A 178 -7.07 -39.34 -17.86
C ARG A 178 -8.49 -39.14 -17.33
N ARG A 179 -9.44 -39.10 -18.27
CA ARG A 179 -10.87 -39.11 -18.02
C ARG A 179 -11.21 -40.48 -17.41
N GLY A 180 -11.61 -40.48 -16.15
CA GLY A 180 -12.15 -41.67 -15.49
C GLY A 180 -13.41 -42.13 -16.20
N GLY A 181 -13.44 -43.40 -16.57
CA GLY A 181 -14.58 -44.12 -17.15
C GLY A 181 -14.38 -45.61 -16.91
N ALA A 182 -15.37 -46.23 -16.27
CA ALA A 182 -15.33 -47.52 -15.60
C ALA A 182 -15.32 -48.75 -16.52
N ALA A 183 -14.64 -49.79 -16.05
CA ALA A 183 -14.86 -51.25 -16.19
C ALA A 183 -13.56 -51.91 -15.66
N GLY A 184 -13.48 -52.84 -14.73
CA GLY A 184 -14.40 -53.86 -14.23
C GLY A 184 -13.59 -55.16 -14.13
N GLY A 185 -13.36 -55.67 -12.92
CA GLY A 185 -13.12 -57.10 -12.71
C GLY A 185 -11.78 -57.57 -12.12
N ARG A 186 -11.87 -58.00 -10.85
CA ARG A 186 -11.28 -59.21 -10.24
C ARG A 186 -9.78 -59.26 -9.94
N HIS A 187 -9.44 -59.18 -8.64
CA HIS A 187 -8.49 -60.14 -8.06
C HIS A 187 -8.90 -60.54 -6.64
N ARG A 188 -9.06 -61.87 -6.47
CA ARG A 188 -9.46 -62.58 -5.25
C ARG A 188 -8.29 -62.70 -4.28
N HIS A 189 -8.63 -62.61 -3.00
CA HIS A 189 -7.81 -63.01 -1.87
C HIS A 189 -7.47 -64.51 -1.90
N ARG A 190 -6.20 -64.86 -1.67
CA ARG A 190 -5.79 -66.16 -1.13
C ARG A 190 -4.40 -66.06 -0.51
N HIS A 191 -4.29 -66.19 0.81
CA HIS A 191 -3.13 -66.81 1.44
C HIS A 191 -3.60 -67.75 2.54
N ALA A 192 -3.10 -68.98 2.46
CA ALA A 192 -3.52 -70.16 3.19
C ALA A 192 -2.73 -70.36 4.49
N LYS A 193 -3.36 -71.07 5.43
CA LYS A 193 -2.91 -71.48 6.77
C LYS A 193 -2.07 -72.77 6.78
N GLY A 194 -1.31 -72.93 7.87
CA GLY A 194 -0.99 -74.20 8.57
C GLY A 194 0.30 -74.05 9.40
N ALA A 195 0.48 -74.50 10.65
CA ALA A 195 -0.30 -75.26 11.65
C ALA A 195 0.46 -75.17 13.04
N VAL A 196 -0.17 -74.88 14.20
CA VAL A 196 -0.62 -75.80 15.33
C VAL A 196 0.40 -75.86 16.53
N PRO A 197 0.06 -76.11 17.83
CA PRO A 197 -1.02 -75.58 18.73
C PRO A 197 -0.60 -75.36 20.23
N ARG A 198 -1.47 -74.80 21.11
CA ARG A 198 -1.79 -75.37 22.46
C ARG A 198 -2.91 -74.63 23.23
N GLN A 199 -3.95 -75.41 23.63
CA GLN A 199 -4.75 -75.49 24.88
C GLN A 199 -5.10 -74.21 25.69
N GLY A 200 -6.33 -73.98 26.19
CA GLY A 200 -7.55 -74.80 26.24
C GLY A 200 -8.73 -74.18 27.02
N ARG A 201 -9.85 -74.95 27.06
CA ARG A 201 -11.14 -74.86 27.82
C ARG A 201 -12.10 -73.71 27.45
N ALA A 202 -13.35 -73.87 26.97
CA ALA A 202 -14.48 -74.83 27.09
C ALA A 202 -15.61 -74.36 28.05
N HIS A 203 -16.85 -74.72 27.66
CA HIS A 203 -18.21 -74.40 28.15
C HIS A 203 -18.85 -73.11 27.59
N ASP A 204 -19.83 -73.12 26.69
CA ASP A 204 -21.12 -73.86 26.48
C ASP A 204 -22.34 -73.15 27.08
N ASP A 205 -23.38 -73.14 26.23
CA ASP A 205 -24.82 -73.02 26.46
C ASP A 205 -25.50 -71.63 26.58
N ALA A 206 -26.33 -71.36 25.56
CA ALA A 206 -27.48 -70.47 25.55
C ALA A 206 -28.73 -71.24 26.09
N PRO A 207 -29.85 -70.61 26.52
CA PRO A 207 -30.77 -69.95 25.57
C PRO A 207 -31.56 -68.72 26.07
N ALA A 208 -32.21 -68.10 25.07
CA ALA A 208 -33.28 -67.10 24.98
C ALA A 208 -34.12 -66.70 26.22
N HIS A 209 -34.41 -65.39 26.39
CA HIS A 209 -35.65 -64.71 25.95
C HIS A 209 -35.72 -63.24 26.43
N GLU A 210 -36.39 -62.40 25.62
CA GLU A 210 -37.06 -61.11 25.92
C GLU A 210 -36.25 -59.78 25.99
N ALA A 211 -36.59 -58.90 25.04
CA ALA A 211 -36.30 -57.45 24.96
C ALA A 211 -37.34 -56.66 25.80
N PRO A 212 -37.35 -55.29 25.86
CA PRO A 212 -36.52 -54.22 25.28
C PRO A 212 -35.88 -53.33 26.39
N TYR A 213 -35.10 -52.24 26.21
CA TYR A 213 -35.26 -50.99 25.46
C TYR A 213 -33.93 -50.18 25.40
N ALA A 214 -33.87 -49.24 24.45
CA ALA A 214 -33.06 -48.00 24.40
C ALA A 214 -31.55 -48.13 24.09
N ARG A 215 -30.88 -47.27 23.30
CA ARG A 215 -31.23 -46.16 22.39
C ARG A 215 -29.89 -45.83 21.68
N ARG A 216 -29.86 -45.62 20.36
CA ARG A 216 -28.69 -45.13 19.60
C ARG A 216 -29.18 -44.09 18.58
N PRO A 217 -28.47 -42.97 18.35
CA PRO A 217 -28.73 -42.13 17.19
C PRO A 217 -27.57 -42.20 16.17
N GLU A 218 -27.93 -42.37 14.90
CA GLU A 218 -27.11 -42.11 13.72
C GLU A 218 -27.75 -40.97 12.91
N ASP A 219 -26.92 -39.99 12.55
CA ASP A 219 -26.69 -39.39 11.22
C ASP A 219 -27.84 -39.08 10.23
N PHE A 220 -27.85 -37.78 9.87
CA PHE A 220 -27.83 -37.15 8.52
C PHE A 220 -29.03 -37.14 7.54
N GLN A 221 -29.26 -35.90 7.04
CA GLN A 221 -29.80 -35.44 5.73
C GLN A 221 -31.30 -35.69 5.45
N ASP A 222 -32.09 -34.74 4.93
CA ASP A 222 -31.86 -33.93 3.71
C ASP A 222 -32.86 -32.75 3.60
N ASP A 223 -32.57 -31.84 2.66
CA ASP A 223 -33.30 -30.64 2.22
C ASP A 223 -34.81 -30.82 1.91
N PHE A 224 -35.62 -29.77 2.17
CA PHE A 224 -36.38 -28.96 1.18
C PHE A 224 -37.66 -28.28 1.75
N ARG A 225 -37.79 -26.98 1.40
CA ARG A 225 -39.01 -26.19 1.08
C ARG A 225 -39.99 -25.68 2.17
N ASP A 226 -40.12 -24.35 2.11
CA ASP A 226 -41.32 -23.50 2.13
C ASP A 226 -42.31 -23.52 3.31
N ASP A 227 -42.84 -22.31 3.52
CA ASP A 227 -44.00 -21.88 4.31
C ASP A 227 -43.84 -21.46 5.79
N PHE A 228 -43.95 -20.13 5.95
CA PHE A 228 -44.72 -19.39 6.95
C PHE A 228 -45.35 -20.18 8.11
N HIS A 229 -45.06 -19.78 9.36
CA HIS A 229 -46.00 -18.99 10.16
C HIS A 229 -45.39 -18.54 11.50
N GLU A 230 -45.71 -17.28 11.81
CA GLU A 230 -45.44 -16.54 13.03
C GLU A 230 -46.38 -17.01 14.17
N GLU A 231 -45.86 -17.29 15.36
CA GLU A 231 -46.64 -17.32 16.61
C GLU A 231 -46.01 -16.39 17.65
N ILE A 232 -46.77 -15.36 17.99
CA ILE A 232 -46.52 -14.32 19.01
C ILE A 232 -47.23 -14.75 20.31
N PRO A 233 -46.68 -14.49 21.51
CA PRO A 233 -47.52 -14.28 22.68
C PRO A 233 -47.80 -12.80 22.90
N GLN A 234 -49.09 -12.49 22.86
CA GLN A 234 -49.74 -11.22 23.15
C GLN A 234 -49.59 -10.80 24.63
N ARG A 235 -49.58 -9.49 24.91
CA ARG A 235 -50.75 -8.77 25.50
C ARG A 235 -50.35 -7.46 26.21
N ALA A 236 -50.80 -6.32 25.68
CA ALA A 236 -51.69 -5.36 26.38
C ALA A 236 -52.17 -4.24 25.43
N ALA A 237 -53.48 -3.97 25.48
CA ALA A 237 -54.27 -2.99 24.71
C ALA A 237 -54.33 -1.64 25.48
N ARG A 238 -54.79 -0.48 25.01
CA ARG A 238 -55.42 0.05 23.77
C ARG A 238 -55.49 1.59 23.99
N THR A 239 -55.20 2.43 23.00
CA THR A 239 -56.12 3.48 22.50
C THR A 239 -55.57 4.18 21.25
N THR A 240 -56.52 4.57 20.41
CA THR A 240 -56.51 4.95 19.00
C THR A 240 -55.85 6.29 18.63
N ALA A 241 -55.07 6.32 17.54
CA ALA A 241 -54.91 7.47 16.64
C ALA A 241 -54.58 7.02 15.20
N ALA A 242 -55.14 7.73 14.22
CA ALA A 242 -55.24 7.44 12.78
C ALA A 242 -53.90 7.36 11.99
N PRO A 243 -53.88 6.77 10.77
CA PRO A 243 -52.64 6.59 10.01
C PRO A 243 -52.19 7.90 9.36
N ARG A 244 -50.95 8.31 9.64
CA ARG A 244 -50.26 9.34 8.87
C ARG A 244 -49.50 8.67 7.72
N THR A 245 -49.82 9.07 6.50
CA THR A 245 -49.08 8.75 5.30
C THR A 245 -47.69 9.39 5.36
N SER A 246 -46.62 8.59 5.36
CA SER A 246 -45.25 9.11 5.21
C SER A 246 -44.96 9.30 3.73
N GLY A 247 -45.24 10.50 3.22
CA GLY A 247 -44.75 10.97 1.93
C GLY A 247 -43.23 11.17 1.96
N SER A 248 -42.54 10.72 0.91
CA SER A 248 -41.11 10.87 0.70
C SER A 248 -40.66 12.35 0.69
N PRO A 249 -39.50 12.72 1.27
CA PRO A 249 -39.02 14.10 1.33
C PRO A 249 -38.29 14.47 0.03
N ARG A 250 -39.03 14.70 -1.06
CA ARG A 250 -38.46 15.13 -2.36
C ARG A 250 -38.68 16.62 -2.66
N SER A 251 -39.49 17.32 -1.87
CA SER A 251 -39.80 18.74 -2.07
C SER A 251 -38.84 19.70 -1.37
N LEU A 252 -38.16 19.26 -0.30
CA LEU A 252 -37.29 20.11 0.51
C LEU A 252 -35.98 20.44 -0.21
N GLY A 253 -35.42 19.48 -0.96
CA GLY A 253 -34.23 19.72 -1.80
C GLY A 253 -34.49 20.67 -2.98
N ARG A 254 -35.69 20.63 -3.58
CA ARG A 254 -36.07 21.58 -4.65
C ARG A 254 -36.27 22.99 -4.12
N LEU A 255 -36.87 23.12 -2.93
CA LEU A 255 -37.08 24.43 -2.30
C LEU A 255 -35.76 25.07 -1.87
N LEU A 256 -34.83 24.28 -1.34
CA LEU A 256 -33.47 24.73 -1.01
C LEU A 256 -32.71 25.18 -2.26
N LEU A 257 -32.81 24.42 -3.36
CA LEU A 257 -32.13 24.75 -4.62
C LEU A 257 -32.68 26.03 -5.26
N LEU A 258 -34.00 26.24 -5.19
CA LEU A 258 -34.62 27.51 -5.63
C LEU A 258 -34.19 28.69 -4.77
N LEU A 259 -34.09 28.52 -3.44
CA LEU A 259 -33.61 29.57 -2.54
C LEU A 259 -32.15 29.95 -2.83
N ILE A 260 -31.29 28.97 -3.09
CA ILE A 260 -29.88 29.20 -3.44
C ILE A 260 -29.77 29.93 -4.78
N LEU A 261 -30.53 29.51 -5.80
CA LEU A 261 -30.56 30.20 -7.10
C LEU A 261 -31.07 31.63 -7.00
N LEU A 262 -32.07 31.89 -6.15
CA LEU A 262 -32.63 33.22 -5.95
C LEU A 262 -31.64 34.13 -5.20
N LEU A 263 -30.92 33.60 -4.20
CA LEU A 263 -29.83 34.31 -3.52
C LEU A 263 -28.68 34.63 -4.49
N LEU A 264 -28.30 33.69 -5.35
CA LEU A 264 -27.23 33.89 -6.33
C LEU A 264 -27.63 34.92 -7.39
N GLY A 265 -28.87 34.86 -7.89
CA GLY A 265 -29.43 35.86 -8.79
C GLY A 265 -29.51 37.25 -8.15
N GLY A 266 -29.89 37.33 -6.87
CA GLY A 266 -29.90 38.56 -6.09
C GLY A 266 -28.51 39.17 -5.91
N ALA A 267 -27.49 38.34 -5.65
CA ALA A 267 -26.10 38.79 -5.52
C ALA A 267 -25.54 39.34 -6.85
N VAL A 268 -25.85 38.70 -7.98
CA VAL A 268 -25.45 39.19 -9.31
C VAL A 268 -26.18 40.48 -9.66
N ALA A 269 -27.49 40.58 -9.40
CA ALA A 269 -28.26 41.80 -9.63
C ALA A 269 -27.76 42.96 -8.77
N TYR A 270 -27.39 42.70 -7.51
CA TYR A 270 -26.78 43.68 -6.62
C TYR A 270 -25.41 44.15 -7.13
N ALA A 271 -24.56 43.24 -7.62
CA ALA A 271 -23.26 43.60 -8.18
C ALA A 271 -23.36 44.49 -9.44
N VAL A 272 -24.36 44.26 -10.29
CA VAL A 272 -24.61 45.08 -11.49
C VAL A 272 -25.22 46.43 -11.16
N LEU A 273 -26.01 46.54 -10.08
CA LEU A 273 -26.65 47.80 -9.66
C LEU A 273 -25.75 48.70 -8.78
N VAL A 274 -24.71 48.14 -8.15
CA VAL A 274 -23.88 48.85 -7.15
C VAL A 274 -22.45 49.14 -7.64
N MET A 275 -22.09 48.79 -8.87
CA MET A 275 -20.86 49.30 -9.49
C MET A 275 -21.12 50.60 -10.27
N PRO A 276 -20.56 51.75 -9.85
CA PRO A 276 -20.48 52.95 -10.69
C PRO A 276 -19.39 52.73 -11.75
N GLY A 277 -19.72 52.98 -13.01
CA GLY A 277 -18.77 52.93 -14.11
C GLY A 277 -17.80 54.09 -14.08
N GLU A 278 -16.52 53.79 -14.36
CA GLU A 278 -15.52 54.77 -14.78
C GLU A 278 -14.84 54.27 -16.06
N ASP A 279 -14.61 55.24 -16.94
CA ASP A 279 -14.53 55.15 -18.39
C ASP A 279 -13.22 54.60 -18.98
N ASP A 280 -13.36 54.13 -20.23
CA ASP A 280 -12.34 53.73 -21.18
C ASP A 280 -11.31 54.83 -21.52
N GLY A 281 -10.04 54.43 -21.72
CA GLY A 281 -9.02 55.34 -22.23
C GLY A 281 -7.66 54.75 -22.62
N LYS A 282 -7.57 54.23 -23.85
CA LYS A 282 -6.47 54.48 -24.84
C LYS A 282 -5.06 53.88 -24.56
N GLY A 283 -4.63 52.93 -25.43
CA GLY A 283 -3.21 52.57 -25.63
C GLY A 283 -2.38 53.73 -26.24
N PRO A 284 -1.03 53.62 -26.39
CA PRO A 284 -0.40 52.59 -27.23
C PRO A 284 1.03 52.10 -26.83
N SER A 285 1.47 51.04 -27.52
CA SER A 285 2.82 50.68 -28.04
C SER A 285 4.12 51.20 -27.39
N ALA A 286 5.09 50.31 -27.12
CA ALA A 286 6.36 50.21 -27.87
C ALA A 286 7.43 49.29 -27.23
N THR A 287 8.06 48.53 -28.12
CA THR A 287 9.27 47.67 -28.12
C THR A 287 10.56 48.25 -27.47
N PRO A 288 11.52 47.41 -27.01
CA PRO A 288 12.84 47.72 -26.37
C PRO A 288 13.91 48.18 -27.42
N PRO A 289 15.27 48.32 -27.20
CA PRO A 289 16.24 47.80 -26.17
C PRO A 289 17.43 48.81 -25.88
N PRO A 290 18.77 48.52 -25.86
CA PRO A 290 19.68 47.51 -25.22
C PRO A 290 20.93 48.11 -24.47
N THR A 291 21.92 47.25 -24.16
CA THR A 291 23.41 47.44 -24.04
C THR A 291 24.03 48.03 -22.74
N GLY A 292 25.17 47.56 -22.21
CA GLY A 292 26.16 46.57 -22.67
C GLY A 292 27.34 46.35 -21.68
N SER A 293 28.14 45.31 -22.00
CA SER A 293 29.40 44.74 -21.45
C SER A 293 30.41 45.68 -20.73
N THR A 294 31.30 45.21 -19.85
CA THR A 294 32.55 44.45 -20.19
C THR A 294 33.32 43.98 -18.92
N ALA A 295 34.09 42.89 -19.02
CA ALA A 295 34.93 42.25 -17.97
C ALA A 295 36.47 42.55 -18.14
N PRO A 296 37.44 41.75 -17.61
CA PRO A 296 38.42 41.99 -16.51
C PRO A 296 39.91 42.10 -17.04
N PRO A 297 41.07 41.75 -16.39
CA PRO A 297 41.42 41.16 -15.06
C PRO A 297 42.73 41.65 -14.34
N ALA A 298 43.10 41.01 -13.19
CA ALA A 298 44.42 40.40 -12.85
C ALA A 298 45.08 40.67 -11.45
N SER A 299 45.48 39.55 -10.80
CA SER A 299 46.72 39.25 -10.04
C SER A 299 47.10 39.86 -8.68
N GLY A 300 47.45 38.98 -7.71
CA GLY A 300 48.40 39.28 -6.61
C GLY A 300 48.32 38.41 -5.33
N LYS A 301 49.32 37.56 -5.08
CA LYS A 301 49.76 36.90 -3.80
C LYS A 301 51.31 37.08 -3.74
N PRO A 302 52.10 36.77 -2.67
CA PRO A 302 51.84 36.24 -1.30
C PRO A 302 52.73 36.84 -0.14
N SER A 303 52.66 36.19 1.06
CA SER A 303 53.65 36.12 2.19
C SER A 303 53.55 37.19 3.31
N THR A 304 53.53 36.88 4.63
CA THR A 304 54.50 36.10 5.46
C THR A 304 53.94 35.74 6.87
N THR A 305 54.43 34.63 7.45
CA THR A 305 54.34 34.18 8.87
C THR A 305 55.42 34.89 9.74
N PRO A 306 55.39 34.92 11.10
CA PRO A 306 55.81 33.76 11.93
C PRO A 306 55.09 33.54 13.29
N THR A 307 54.95 32.25 13.67
CA THR A 307 55.29 31.59 14.95
C THR A 307 55.02 32.27 16.31
N ALA A 308 54.22 31.62 17.17
CA ALA A 308 54.65 31.10 18.50
C ALA A 308 53.52 30.38 19.28
N GLU A 309 53.73 29.10 19.60
CA GLU A 309 53.19 28.33 20.73
C GLU A 309 54.45 27.96 21.57
N PRO A 310 54.45 28.00 22.93
CA PRO A 310 53.85 26.95 23.78
C PRO A 310 53.32 27.39 25.16
N THR A 311 52.44 26.56 25.75
CA THR A 311 52.71 25.85 27.03
C THR A 311 51.40 25.29 27.63
N ARG A 312 51.36 23.97 27.79
CA ARG A 312 50.44 23.23 28.69
C ARG A 312 51.03 23.24 30.11
N PRO A 313 50.18 23.23 31.16
CA PRO A 313 50.38 22.18 32.17
C PRO A 313 49.09 21.42 32.50
N SER A 314 49.30 20.12 32.76
CA SER A 314 48.35 19.14 33.29
C SER A 314 47.88 19.50 34.70
N ALA A 315 46.60 19.24 34.99
CA ALA A 315 46.13 18.97 36.35
C ALA A 315 45.06 17.85 36.34
N THR A 316 45.32 16.85 37.18
CA THR A 316 44.62 15.59 37.50
C THR A 316 43.24 15.83 38.15
N PRO A 317 42.28 14.89 38.07
CA PRO A 317 40.86 15.20 38.24
C PRO A 317 40.41 15.15 39.71
N THR A 318 39.67 16.16 40.15
CA THR A 318 38.94 16.12 41.41
C THR A 318 37.63 15.36 41.20
N ARG A 319 37.51 14.16 41.78
CA ARG A 319 36.25 13.44 41.95
C ARG A 319 35.25 14.34 42.67
N THR A 320 34.30 14.91 41.93
CA THR A 320 33.03 15.36 42.49
C THR A 320 32.04 14.24 42.22
N THR A 321 31.57 13.61 43.29
CA THR A 321 30.52 12.59 43.28
C THR A 321 29.24 13.22 42.72
N ALA A 322 29.03 13.08 41.42
CA ALA A 322 27.77 13.44 40.79
C ALA A 322 26.68 12.44 41.26
N PRO A 323 25.44 12.91 41.52
CA PRO A 323 24.34 12.02 41.88
C PRO A 323 24.13 10.97 40.77
N PRO A 324 23.63 9.76 41.10
CA PRO A 324 23.44 8.72 40.10
C PRO A 324 22.57 9.26 38.95
N PRO A 325 22.91 8.98 37.68
CA PRO A 325 22.10 9.45 36.56
C PRO A 325 20.70 8.88 36.71
N ALA A 326 19.70 9.77 36.78
CA ALA A 326 18.32 9.39 36.62
C ALA A 326 18.21 8.58 35.33
N SER A 327 17.81 7.32 35.46
CA SER A 327 17.67 6.39 34.34
C SER A 327 16.46 6.80 33.49
N GLY A 328 16.58 7.93 32.81
CA GLY A 328 15.60 8.47 31.87
C GLY A 328 16.14 8.44 30.46
N PRO A 329 15.27 8.42 29.44
CA PRO A 329 15.68 8.49 28.05
C PRO A 329 16.42 9.82 27.80
N ALA A 330 17.65 9.73 27.25
CA ALA A 330 18.41 10.91 26.85
C ALA A 330 17.76 11.57 25.62
N LEU A 331 17.08 12.70 25.83
CA LEU A 331 16.41 13.48 24.79
C LEU A 331 17.37 14.46 24.12
N ALA A 332 17.06 14.86 22.88
CA ALA A 332 17.82 15.88 22.15
C ALA A 332 17.77 17.25 22.84
N PRO A 333 18.76 18.14 22.62
CA PRO A 333 18.74 19.50 23.13
C PRO A 333 17.44 20.23 22.75
N GLY A 334 16.82 20.93 23.70
CA GLY A 334 15.55 21.64 23.50
C GLY A 334 14.30 20.81 23.84
N TYR A 335 14.44 19.51 24.09
CA TYR A 335 13.36 18.63 24.56
C TYR A 335 13.47 18.38 26.06
N VAL A 336 12.32 18.20 26.69
CA VAL A 336 12.20 17.86 28.11
C VAL A 336 11.27 16.67 28.28
N LEU A 337 11.60 15.80 29.24
CA LEU A 337 10.72 14.72 29.64
C LEU A 337 9.59 15.31 30.47
N ARG A 338 8.34 15.18 29.99
CA ARG A 338 7.15 15.62 30.70
C ARG A 338 6.42 14.41 31.26
N LYS A 339 6.19 14.40 32.57
CA LYS A 339 5.27 13.49 33.25
C LYS A 339 3.90 14.14 33.31
N ASP A 340 2.92 13.49 32.70
CA ASP A 340 1.57 14.00 32.52
C ASP A 340 0.61 13.46 33.59
N ALA A 341 -0.34 14.30 34.02
CA ALA A 341 -1.36 13.94 35.00
C ALA A 341 -2.30 12.82 34.52
N GLU A 342 -2.41 12.62 33.21
CA GLU A 342 -3.20 11.54 32.60
C GLU A 342 -2.50 10.17 32.64
N GLY A 343 -1.34 10.07 33.30
CA GLY A 343 -0.68 8.79 33.56
C GLY A 343 0.23 8.33 32.44
N PHE A 344 0.96 9.24 31.80
CA PHE A 344 2.04 8.90 30.88
C PHE A 344 3.22 9.87 31.03
N GLU A 345 4.37 9.50 30.48
CA GLU A 345 5.47 10.42 30.23
C GLU A 345 5.83 10.45 28.76
N VAL A 346 6.30 11.60 28.26
CA VAL A 346 6.61 11.81 26.84
C VAL A 346 7.67 12.91 26.67
N GLY A 347 8.48 12.81 25.62
CA GLY A 347 9.44 13.84 25.24
C GLY A 347 8.75 14.94 24.44
N VAL A 348 8.83 16.19 24.91
CA VAL A 348 8.19 17.35 24.26
C VAL A 348 9.19 18.51 24.17
N PRO A 349 9.17 19.34 23.12
CA PRO A 349 9.94 20.57 23.12
C PRO A 349 9.59 21.45 24.34
N ARG A 350 10.62 22.06 24.95
CA ARG A 350 10.52 22.77 26.23
C ARG A 350 9.52 23.93 26.23
N ASP A 351 9.34 24.57 25.08
CA ASP A 351 8.54 25.79 24.90
C ASP A 351 7.08 25.50 24.46
N TRP A 352 6.69 24.23 24.36
CA TRP A 352 5.35 23.86 23.91
C TRP A 352 4.31 23.95 25.02
N ARG A 353 3.11 24.40 24.65
CA ARG A 353 1.97 24.53 25.57
C ARG A 353 1.19 23.23 25.62
N ARG A 354 0.88 22.78 26.85
CA ARG A 354 -0.01 21.65 27.10
C ARG A 354 -1.46 22.13 27.21
N SER A 355 -2.35 21.51 26.46
CA SER A 355 -3.80 21.56 26.68
C SER A 355 -4.24 20.38 27.55
N PRO A 356 -5.26 20.56 28.42
CA PRO A 356 -5.83 19.46 29.20
C PRO A 356 -6.44 18.39 28.28
N ILE A 357 -6.74 17.22 28.86
CA ILE A 357 -7.45 16.17 28.15
C ILE A 357 -8.82 16.69 27.70
N ASN A 358 -9.14 16.52 26.42
CA ASN A 358 -10.42 16.94 25.86
C ASN A 358 -11.45 15.79 25.89
N ASP A 359 -12.68 16.06 25.43
CA ASP A 359 -13.75 15.07 25.35
C ASP A 359 -13.44 13.91 24.38
N ALA A 360 -12.43 14.07 23.51
CA ALA A 360 -11.93 13.00 22.67
C ALA A 360 -10.85 12.15 23.37
N GLY A 361 -10.50 12.43 24.63
CA GLY A 361 -9.46 11.70 25.37
C GLY A 361 -8.03 12.04 24.91
N GLN A 362 -7.84 13.18 24.26
CA GLN A 362 -6.54 13.63 23.74
C GLN A 362 -5.91 14.65 24.68
N VAL A 363 -4.64 14.44 25.02
CA VAL A 363 -3.76 15.51 25.51
C VAL A 363 -3.01 16.09 24.32
N ARG A 364 -3.01 17.42 24.18
CA ARG A 364 -2.36 18.11 23.06
C ARG A 364 -1.23 18.98 23.56
N TYR A 365 -0.07 18.87 22.94
CA TYR A 365 1.03 19.80 23.08
C TYR A 365 1.19 20.57 21.78
N THR A 366 1.18 21.90 21.83
CA THR A 366 1.21 22.75 20.63
C THR A 366 2.37 23.75 20.67
N GLY A 367 2.96 23.99 19.50
CA GLY A 367 4.01 24.98 19.30
C GLY A 367 4.11 25.37 17.83
N GLY A 368 3.74 26.62 17.50
CA GLY A 368 3.62 27.06 16.11
C GLY A 368 2.58 26.25 15.34
N ASP A 369 2.92 25.81 14.14
CA ASP A 369 2.09 24.95 13.28
C ASP A 369 2.13 23.46 13.63
N PHE A 370 2.83 23.10 14.72
CA PHE A 370 3.01 21.71 15.13
C PHE A 370 2.12 21.35 16.31
N THR A 371 1.58 20.13 16.26
CA THR A 371 0.78 19.53 17.34
C THR A 371 1.25 18.11 17.62
N LEU A 372 1.56 17.81 18.87
CA LEU A 372 1.71 16.45 19.40
C LEU A 372 0.44 16.08 20.13
N ILE A 373 -0.19 14.98 19.72
CA ILE A 373 -1.39 14.40 20.31
C ILE A 373 -1.00 13.11 21.00
N VAL A 374 -1.42 12.97 22.26
CA VAL A 374 -1.30 11.72 23.02
C VAL A 374 -2.68 11.28 23.48
N VAL A 375 -3.05 10.04 23.19
CA VAL A 375 -4.28 9.40 23.69
C VAL A 375 -3.87 8.27 24.63
N PRO A 376 -3.93 8.46 25.96
CA PRO A 376 -3.46 7.46 26.91
C PRO A 376 -4.54 6.41 27.22
N GLY A 377 -4.62 5.35 26.42
CA GLY A 377 -5.40 4.17 26.79
C GLY A 377 -6.93 4.30 26.66
N ARG A 378 -7.43 5.28 25.90
CA ARG A 378 -8.88 5.49 25.64
C ARG A 378 -9.54 4.22 25.09
N ASP A 379 -8.92 3.65 24.06
CA ASP A 379 -9.48 2.56 23.28
C ASP A 379 -9.00 1.22 23.82
N THR A 380 -9.90 0.24 23.98
CA THR A 380 -9.53 -1.09 24.51
C THR A 380 -9.32 -2.09 23.39
N VAL A 381 -8.38 -3.02 23.58
CA VAL A 381 -8.16 -4.17 22.67
C VAL A 381 -9.41 -5.04 22.57
N ARG A 382 -10.18 -5.17 23.66
CA ARG A 382 -11.44 -5.93 23.67
C ARG A 382 -12.45 -5.40 22.64
N ALA A 383 -12.60 -4.09 22.54
CA ALA A 383 -13.55 -3.48 21.60
C ALA A 383 -12.97 -3.34 20.18
N ASN A 384 -11.65 -3.17 20.07
CA ASN A 384 -11.01 -2.76 18.83
C ASN A 384 -10.24 -3.87 18.10
N GLY A 385 -10.02 -5.02 18.74
CA GLY A 385 -9.16 -6.08 18.25
C GLY A 385 -7.74 -5.95 18.79
N ALA A 386 -6.95 -7.01 18.64
CA ALA A 386 -5.56 -7.08 19.14
C ALA A 386 -4.50 -6.82 18.07
N ASP A 387 -4.91 -6.47 16.84
CA ASP A 387 -3.99 -6.09 15.77
C ASP A 387 -3.86 -4.56 15.70
N PRO A 388 -2.72 -3.98 16.11
CA PRO A 388 -2.53 -2.54 16.07
C PRO A 388 -2.56 -1.97 14.65
N MET A 389 -2.18 -2.76 13.63
CA MET A 389 -2.20 -2.31 12.24
C MET A 389 -3.64 -2.15 11.72
N ALA A 390 -4.49 -3.15 11.96
CA ALA A 390 -5.92 -3.04 11.65
C ALA A 390 -6.58 -1.88 12.40
N TYR A 391 -6.26 -1.69 13.68
CA TYR A 391 -6.77 -0.58 14.50
C TYR A 391 -6.41 0.78 13.91
N GLN A 392 -5.12 1.04 13.65
CA GLN A 392 -4.63 2.31 13.11
C GLN A 392 -5.33 2.66 11.78
N ARG A 393 -5.44 1.68 10.88
CA ARG A 393 -6.03 1.90 9.55
C ARG A 393 -7.53 2.18 9.57
N THR A 394 -8.29 1.53 10.45
CA THR A 394 -9.75 1.48 10.32
C THR A 394 -10.53 2.08 11.48
N LYS A 395 -9.94 2.15 12.68
CA LYS A 395 -10.67 2.48 13.92
C LYS A 395 -10.12 3.69 14.65
N GLU A 396 -8.82 3.98 14.50
CA GLU A 396 -8.19 5.07 15.23
C GLU A 396 -8.80 6.42 14.86
N ARG A 397 -9.43 7.08 15.84
CA ARG A 397 -10.15 8.35 15.62
C ARG A 397 -9.26 9.47 15.07
N GLU A 398 -7.98 9.46 15.43
CA GLU A 398 -7.03 10.55 15.09
C GLU A 398 -6.59 10.52 13.63
N LEU A 399 -6.90 9.43 12.93
CA LEU A 399 -6.70 9.27 11.50
C LEU A 399 -8.01 9.36 10.70
N GLN A 400 -9.13 9.76 11.32
CA GLN A 400 -10.37 10.05 10.59
C GLN A 400 -10.18 11.15 9.52
N PRO A 401 -9.52 12.29 9.81
CA PRO A 401 -9.31 13.32 8.78
C PRO A 401 -8.57 12.80 7.54
N TRP A 402 -7.61 11.89 7.75
CA TRP A 402 -6.90 11.20 6.67
C TRP A 402 -7.81 10.27 5.86
N ARG A 403 -8.71 9.52 6.51
CA ARG A 403 -9.68 8.63 5.83
C ARG A 403 -10.78 9.36 5.10
N ASP A 404 -11.21 10.50 5.63
CA ASP A 404 -12.30 11.30 5.08
C ASP A 404 -11.81 12.22 3.95
N SER A 405 -10.51 12.52 3.90
CA SER A 405 -9.93 13.40 2.89
C SER A 405 -9.85 12.71 1.51
N SER A 406 -10.31 13.42 0.49
CA SER A 406 -10.17 13.02 -0.91
C SER A 406 -8.74 13.15 -1.45
N TRP A 407 -7.88 13.84 -0.70
CA TRP A 407 -6.46 14.05 -1.01
C TRP A 407 -5.63 13.62 0.21
N SER A 408 -5.33 12.32 0.27
CA SER A 408 -4.57 11.74 1.37
C SER A 408 -3.65 10.60 0.91
N SER A 409 -2.52 10.45 1.61
CA SER A 409 -1.57 9.37 1.39
C SER A 409 -1.16 8.74 2.72
N ALA A 410 -0.79 7.47 2.70
CA ALA A 410 -0.20 6.80 3.84
C ALA A 410 1.00 5.97 3.39
N SER A 411 2.12 6.12 4.09
CA SER A 411 3.39 5.47 3.79
C SER A 411 4.05 5.01 5.09
N GLY A 412 5.14 4.24 4.99
CA GLY A 412 5.91 3.79 6.16
C GLY A 412 5.13 2.95 7.17
N LEU A 413 3.97 2.40 6.76
CA LEU A 413 3.09 1.60 7.60
C LEU A 413 3.76 0.29 7.98
N ARG A 414 4.10 0.13 9.25
CA ARG A 414 4.78 -1.06 9.76
C ARG A 414 4.20 -1.48 11.09
N ARG A 415 4.04 -2.80 11.23
CA ARG A 415 3.80 -3.42 12.52
C ARG A 415 5.14 -3.75 13.16
N ILE A 416 5.26 -3.48 14.45
CA ILE A 416 6.45 -3.76 15.24
C ILE A 416 5.98 -4.49 16.51
N ASP A 417 6.57 -5.64 16.79
CA ASP A 417 6.32 -6.40 18.00
C ASP A 417 7.62 -6.41 18.83
N VAL A 418 7.61 -5.79 20.02
CA VAL A 418 8.75 -5.71 20.94
C VAL A 418 8.39 -6.39 22.24
N GLY A 419 8.92 -7.59 22.47
CA GLY A 419 8.55 -8.41 23.63
C GLY A 419 7.06 -8.74 23.62
N ARG A 420 6.31 -8.24 24.60
CA ARG A 420 4.83 -8.40 24.69
C ARG A 420 4.07 -7.19 24.13
N GLN A 421 4.76 -6.16 23.70
CA GLN A 421 4.17 -4.91 23.23
C GLN A 421 4.03 -4.95 21.70
N ALA A 422 2.80 -4.94 21.21
CA ALA A 422 2.51 -4.84 19.78
C ALA A 422 2.17 -3.38 19.43
N MET A 423 2.75 -2.86 18.35
CA MET A 423 2.50 -1.50 17.89
C MET A 423 2.47 -1.38 16.36
N ALA A 424 1.81 -0.35 15.88
CA ALA A 424 1.78 0.05 14.48
C ALA A 424 2.31 1.49 14.36
N VAL A 425 3.21 1.69 13.41
CA VAL A 425 3.72 3.00 13.04
C VAL A 425 3.30 3.33 11.62
N GLY A 426 3.08 4.61 11.33
CA GLY A 426 2.73 5.08 10.01
C GLY A 426 3.06 6.54 9.79
N GLN A 427 3.18 6.89 8.53
CA GLN A 427 3.31 8.25 8.01
C GLN A 427 2.07 8.54 7.17
N PHE A 428 1.50 9.73 7.34
CA PHE A 428 0.23 10.10 6.73
C PHE A 428 0.32 11.54 6.23
N THR A 429 -0.27 11.80 5.08
CA THR A 429 -0.42 13.15 4.53
C THR A 429 -1.88 13.38 4.20
N TRP A 430 -2.43 14.55 4.51
CA TRP A 430 -3.77 14.95 4.07
C TRP A 430 -3.90 16.47 4.01
N GLN A 431 -4.93 16.98 3.34
CA GLN A 431 -5.33 18.39 3.47
C GLN A 431 -6.20 18.61 4.71
N ASP A 432 -5.77 19.51 5.60
CA ASP A 432 -6.53 19.91 6.79
C ASP A 432 -7.79 20.72 6.42
N SER A 433 -8.61 21.07 7.42
CA SER A 433 -9.85 21.83 7.19
C SER A 433 -9.63 23.25 6.64
N THR A 434 -8.38 23.75 6.63
CA THR A 434 -8.00 25.05 6.07
C THR A 434 -7.45 24.91 4.64
N GLY A 435 -7.37 23.69 4.10
CA GLY A 435 -6.80 23.40 2.79
C GLY A 435 -5.27 23.29 2.78
N ARG A 436 -4.62 23.32 3.95
CA ARG A 436 -3.17 23.15 4.06
C ARG A 436 -2.82 21.67 4.08
N GLU A 437 -1.78 21.29 3.35
CA GLU A 437 -1.24 19.93 3.43
C GLU A 437 -0.46 19.76 4.75
N VAL A 438 -0.77 18.70 5.47
CA VAL A 438 -0.10 18.34 6.72
C VAL A 438 0.57 16.99 6.60
N PHE A 439 1.77 16.90 7.17
CA PHE A 439 2.48 15.64 7.36
C PHE A 439 2.34 15.16 8.80
N VAL A 440 2.07 13.87 8.95
CA VAL A 440 1.77 13.26 10.23
C VAL A 440 2.52 11.97 10.43
N ARG A 441 3.16 11.83 11.60
CA ARG A 441 3.68 10.55 12.08
C ARG A 441 2.82 10.04 13.22
N ASN A 442 2.49 8.76 13.19
CA ASN A 442 1.59 8.15 14.15
C ASN A 442 2.15 6.82 14.65
N LEU A 443 1.99 6.59 15.96
CA LEU A 443 2.22 5.35 16.67
C LEU A 443 0.95 4.95 17.39
N ALA A 444 0.47 3.74 17.15
CA ALA A 444 -0.54 3.07 17.96
C ALA A 444 0.08 1.85 18.63
N LEU A 445 0.22 1.87 19.96
CA LEU A 445 0.80 0.77 20.74
C LEU A 445 -0.21 0.18 21.71
N ILE A 446 -0.10 -1.11 21.98
CA ILE A 446 -0.92 -1.82 22.95
C ILE A 446 -0.14 -1.94 24.26
N GLU A 447 -0.67 -1.36 25.33
CA GLU A 447 -0.13 -1.47 26.69
C GLU A 447 -1.31 -1.72 27.66
N GLY A 448 -1.17 -2.66 28.59
CA GLY A 448 -2.25 -2.98 29.55
C GLY A 448 -3.59 -3.38 28.91
N GLY A 449 -3.60 -3.90 27.67
CA GLY A 449 -4.83 -4.24 26.93
C GLY A 449 -5.58 -3.02 26.37
N ARG A 450 -4.92 -1.86 26.31
CA ARG A 450 -5.46 -0.60 25.79
C ARG A 450 -4.53 -0.05 24.70
N TYR A 451 -5.11 0.72 23.79
CA TYR A 451 -4.39 1.43 22.75
C TYR A 451 -3.94 2.79 23.27
N HIS A 452 -2.65 3.02 23.19
CA HIS A 452 -2.02 4.30 23.41
C HIS A 452 -1.59 4.86 22.05
N VAL A 453 -2.00 6.09 21.75
CA VAL A 453 -1.67 6.75 20.49
C VAL A 453 -0.73 7.91 20.76
N VAL A 454 0.33 8.01 19.96
CA VAL A 454 1.24 9.17 19.91
C VAL A 454 1.30 9.62 18.46
N GLN A 455 0.83 10.84 18.20
CA GLN A 455 0.73 11.40 16.86
C GLN A 455 1.34 12.79 16.83
N VAL A 456 2.19 13.07 15.84
CA VAL A 456 2.73 14.42 15.60
C VAL A 456 2.25 14.89 14.24
N ILE A 457 1.69 16.08 14.21
CA ILE A 457 1.14 16.76 13.03
C ILE A 457 1.90 18.06 12.82
N GLY A 458 2.29 18.35 11.59
CA GLY A 458 2.85 19.64 11.21
C GLY A 458 2.71 19.90 9.71
N PRO A 459 3.24 21.04 9.22
CA PRO A 459 3.25 21.37 7.80
C PRO A 459 3.93 20.30 6.96
N GLU A 460 3.35 20.02 5.80
CA GLU A 460 3.87 19.06 4.83
C GLU A 460 5.29 19.40 4.33
N ASN A 461 5.66 20.67 4.28
CA ASN A 461 7.00 21.12 3.89
C ASN A 461 8.04 21.09 5.04
N GLU A 462 7.65 20.74 6.28
CA GLU A 462 8.55 20.63 7.44
C GLU A 462 8.61 19.18 7.97
N ARG A 463 8.61 18.17 7.07
CA ARG A 463 8.58 16.73 7.42
C ARG A 463 9.68 16.30 8.37
N ASP A 464 10.88 16.85 8.23
CA ASP A 464 12.04 16.49 9.05
C ASP A 464 11.81 16.88 10.51
N LYS A 465 11.23 18.06 10.74
CA LYS A 465 10.90 18.54 12.08
C LYS A 465 9.76 17.76 12.70
N VAL A 466 8.72 17.41 11.93
CA VAL A 466 7.68 16.47 12.40
C VAL A 466 8.30 15.14 12.82
N SER A 467 9.24 14.62 12.02
CA SER A 467 9.93 13.36 12.29
C SER A 467 10.81 13.42 13.53
N GLU A 468 11.57 14.50 13.70
CA GLU A 468 12.40 14.75 14.88
C GLU A 468 11.55 14.77 16.16
N ILE A 469 10.46 15.57 16.16
CA ILE A 469 9.57 15.68 17.31
C ILE A 469 8.94 14.33 17.65
N TYR A 470 8.46 13.61 16.62
CA TYR A 470 7.89 12.28 16.78
C TYR A 470 8.89 11.29 17.38
N ASP A 471 10.12 11.27 16.88
CA ASP A 471 11.14 10.35 17.37
C ASP A 471 11.50 10.64 18.84
N GLN A 472 11.60 11.92 19.23
CA GLN A 472 11.81 12.28 20.65
C GLN A 472 10.60 11.91 21.53
N ALA A 473 9.37 12.13 21.04
CA ALA A 473 8.15 11.80 21.77
C ALA A 473 8.04 10.28 22.01
N VAL A 474 8.16 9.47 20.95
CA VAL A 474 8.07 8.01 21.03
C VAL A 474 9.22 7.40 21.84
N LYS A 475 10.45 7.90 21.69
CA LYS A 475 11.62 7.44 22.45
C LYS A 475 11.38 7.51 23.96
N ALA A 476 10.72 8.57 24.41
CA ALA A 476 10.44 8.81 25.83
C ALA A 476 9.04 8.39 26.28
N TYR A 477 8.20 7.87 25.38
CA TYR A 477 6.83 7.54 25.72
C TYR A 477 6.75 6.33 26.65
N ARG A 478 6.13 6.48 27.82
CA ARG A 478 5.79 5.37 28.73
C ARG A 478 4.42 5.60 29.34
N ALA A 479 3.59 4.56 29.39
CA ALA A 479 2.39 4.55 30.23
C ALA A 479 2.81 4.33 31.68
N THR A 480 2.21 5.09 32.60
CA THR A 480 2.52 5.03 34.05
C THR A 480 1.30 4.62 34.89
N ARG A 481 0.18 4.27 34.23
CA ARG A 481 -1.06 3.80 34.83
C ARG A 481 -1.57 2.55 34.16
#